data_AF-A0A7X6YVB1-F1
#
_entry.id   AF-A0A7X6YVB1-F1
#
_cell.length_a   1.000
_cell.length_b   1.000
_cell.length_c   1.000
_cell.angle_alpha   90.00
_cell.angle_beta   90.00
_cell.angle_gamma   90.00
#
_symmetry.space_group_name_H-M   'P 1'
#
loop_
_entity.id
_entity.type
_entity.pdbx_description
1 polymer ?
#
loop_
_entity_poly.entity_id
_entity_poly.type
_entity_poly.pdbx_seq_one_letter_code
_entity_poly.pdbx_strand_id
1 'polypeptide(L)'
;LETVEWQETAVTERPVVLLRRTPFRGLHPALQRRLVERLLWRVGDTARYAHILAVVQAALDGCTGSELHLSRDLRVTVGRAALRFAYPHGQGPWRVRLNPP
;
A
#
# COMPACT_ATOMS: atom_id res chain seq x y z
N LEU A 1 -6.46 -4.66 18.30
CA LEU A 1 -5.25 -4.45 17.45
C LEU A 1 -5.71 -4.03 16.07
N GLU A 2 -5.87 -2.72 15.85
CA GLU A 2 -6.27 -2.14 14.57
C GLU A 2 -5.02 -1.94 13.70
N THR A 3 -4.56 -3.02 13.06
CA THR A 3 -3.34 -3.02 12.22
C THR A 3 -3.60 -2.46 10.82
N VAL A 4 -4.86 -2.51 10.37
CA VAL A 4 -5.29 -2.05 9.04
C VAL A 4 -6.41 -1.04 9.24
N GLU A 5 -6.22 0.16 8.68
CA GLU A 5 -7.26 1.17 8.58
C GLU A 5 -7.72 1.29 7.14
N TRP A 6 -9.04 1.31 6.95
CA TRP A 6 -9.66 1.53 5.67
C TRP A 6 -10.17 2.97 5.65
N GLN A 7 -9.70 3.76 4.69
CA GLN A 7 -10.25 5.08 4.46
C GLN A 7 -11.05 5.06 3.17
N GLU A 8 -12.36 5.16 3.33
CA GLU A 8 -13.28 5.42 2.24
C GLU A 8 -13.24 6.93 1.97
N THR A 9 -12.44 7.33 0.98
CA THR A 9 -12.37 8.74 0.59
C THR A 9 -13.48 9.01 -0.43
N ALA A 10 -14.18 10.13 -0.29
CA ALA A 10 -15.49 10.41 -0.89
C ALA A 10 -15.58 10.13 -2.41
N VAL A 11 -16.71 9.50 -2.80
CA VAL A 11 -17.49 9.41 -4.07
C VAL A 11 -16.75 9.28 -5.43
N THR A 12 -15.48 9.68 -5.57
CA THR A 12 -14.70 9.62 -6.82
C THR A 12 -13.31 8.98 -6.61
N GLU A 13 -12.92 8.69 -5.37
CA GLU A 13 -11.63 8.10 -5.02
C GLU A 13 -11.81 6.63 -4.64
N ARG A 14 -11.09 5.72 -5.31
CA ARG A 14 -11.10 4.30 -4.94
C ARG A 14 -10.62 4.15 -3.48
N PRO A 15 -11.12 3.14 -2.74
CA PRO A 15 -10.81 2.98 -1.32
C PRO A 15 -9.30 2.88 -1.11
N VAL A 16 -8.80 3.69 -0.19
CA VAL A 16 -7.39 3.73 0.20
C VAL A 16 -7.22 2.82 1.40
N VAL A 17 -6.30 1.86 1.30
CA VAL A 17 -5.96 0.99 2.42
C VAL A 17 -4.69 1.48 3.09
N LEU A 18 -4.72 1.57 4.41
CA LEU A 18 -3.58 1.95 5.23
C LEU A 18 -3.17 0.77 6.12
N LEU A 19 -1.93 0.32 5.95
CA LEU A 19 -1.31 -0.69 6.82
C LEU A 19 -0.37 -0.01 7.81
N ARG A 20 -0.72 0.01 9.10
CA ARG A 20 0.11 0.65 10.13
C ARG A 20 1.35 -0.18 10.44
N ARG A 21 2.54 0.42 10.32
CA ARG A 21 3.83 -0.28 10.45
C ARG A 21 4.08 -0.79 11.86
N THR A 22 3.81 0.03 12.88
CA THR A 22 4.07 -0.32 14.29
C THR A 22 3.35 -1.59 14.74
N PRO A 23 2.02 -1.70 14.64
CA PRO A 23 1.33 -2.94 15.02
C PRO A 23 1.66 -4.11 14.09
N PHE A 24 1.99 -3.84 12.81
CA PHE A 24 2.38 -4.89 11.86
C PHE A 24 3.75 -5.51 12.19
N ARG A 25 4.74 -4.68 12.54
CA ARG A 25 6.08 -5.12 12.96
C ARG A 25 6.04 -6.02 14.20
N GLY A 26 5.09 -5.78 15.10
CA GLY A 26 4.90 -6.59 16.30
C GLY A 26 4.27 -7.96 16.05
N LEU A 27 3.75 -8.23 14.84
CA LEU A 27 3.15 -9.54 14.50
C LEU A 27 4.24 -10.57 14.18
N HIS A 28 3.95 -11.84 14.48
CA HIS A 28 4.77 -12.96 14.03
C HIS A 28 4.87 -12.99 12.48
N PRO A 29 6.01 -13.37 11.87
CA PRO A 29 6.19 -13.38 10.41
C PRO A 29 5.13 -14.19 9.63
N ALA A 30 4.57 -15.24 10.23
CA ALA A 30 3.45 -15.98 9.62
C ALA A 30 2.16 -15.13 9.56
N LEU A 31 1.87 -14.36 10.61
CA LEU A 31 0.70 -13.46 10.67
C LEU A 31 0.88 -12.25 9.76
N GLN A 32 2.10 -11.71 9.68
CA GLN A 32 2.43 -10.63 8.73
C GLN A 32 2.09 -11.04 7.29
N ARG A 33 2.59 -12.22 6.86
CA ARG A 33 2.32 -12.77 5.53
C ARG A 33 0.83 -13.01 5.31
N ARG A 34 0.13 -13.62 6.28
CA ARG A 34 -1.31 -13.90 6.18
C ARG A 34 -2.15 -12.62 6.12
N LEU A 35 -1.76 -11.58 6.85
CA LEU A 35 -2.45 -10.29 6.85
C LEU A 35 -2.27 -9.59 5.51
N VAL A 36 -1.05 -9.55 4.97
CA VAL A 36 -0.77 -8.98 3.65
C VAL A 36 -1.49 -9.73 2.55
N GLU A 37 -1.49 -11.07 2.58
CA GLU A 37 -2.25 -11.90 1.63
C GLU A 37 -3.74 -11.53 1.63
N ARG A 38 -4.37 -11.48 2.81
CA ARG A 38 -5.78 -11.08 2.95
C ARG A 38 -6.03 -9.65 2.48
N LEU A 39 -5.10 -8.74 2.74
CA LEU A 39 -5.18 -7.34 2.31
C LEU A 39 -5.14 -7.26 0.79
N LEU A 40 -4.20 -7.95 0.13
CA LEU A 40 -4.10 -7.99 -1.32
C LEU A 40 -5.36 -8.58 -1.97
N TRP A 41 -5.90 -9.68 -1.43
CA TRP A 41 -7.18 -10.23 -1.90
C TRP A 41 -8.33 -9.24 -1.76
N ARG A 42 -8.41 -8.54 -0.64
CA ARG A 42 -9.49 -7.58 -0.38
C ARG A 42 -9.38 -6.31 -1.23
N VAL A 43 -8.17 -5.94 -1.63
CA VAL A 43 -7.90 -4.84 -2.57
C VAL A 43 -8.15 -5.27 -4.03
N GLY A 44 -8.30 -6.56 -4.30
CA GLY A 44 -8.56 -7.10 -5.65
C GLY A 44 -7.32 -7.42 -6.47
N ASP A 45 -6.15 -7.47 -5.83
CA ASP A 45 -4.90 -7.89 -6.47
C ASP A 45 -4.63 -9.39 -6.26
N THR A 46 -3.80 -9.96 -7.14
CA THR A 46 -3.33 -11.34 -7.03
C THR A 46 -2.18 -11.41 -6.04
N ALA A 47 -2.43 -12.00 -4.87
CA ALA A 47 -1.44 -12.17 -3.81
C ALA A 47 -0.37 -13.24 -4.16
N ARG A 48 0.50 -12.92 -5.12
CA ARG A 48 1.67 -13.76 -5.43
C ARG A 48 2.65 -13.72 -4.26
N TYR A 49 3.32 -14.83 -3.99
CA TYR A 49 4.27 -14.93 -2.88
C TYR A 49 5.35 -13.82 -2.91
N ALA A 50 5.89 -13.52 -4.09
CA ALA A 50 6.83 -12.41 -4.28
C ALA A 50 6.26 -11.04 -3.87
N HIS A 51 5.00 -10.75 -4.19
CA HIS A 51 4.34 -9.51 -3.80
C HIS A 51 4.10 -9.45 -2.28
N ILE A 52 3.69 -10.57 -1.68
CA ILE A 52 3.52 -10.66 -0.23
C ILE A 52 4.83 -10.33 0.46
N LEU A 53 5.94 -10.94 0.04
CA LEU A 53 7.26 -10.66 0.60
C LEU A 53 7.70 -9.22 0.37
N ALA A 54 7.47 -8.67 -0.83
CA ALA A 54 7.84 -7.29 -1.15
C ALA A 54 7.08 -6.28 -0.26
N VAL A 55 5.78 -6.49 -0.03
CA VAL A 55 4.97 -5.65 0.85
C VAL A 55 5.37 -5.81 2.31
N VAL A 56 5.65 -7.04 2.76
CA VAL A 56 6.17 -7.29 4.12
C VAL A 56 7.49 -6.55 4.31
N GLN A 57 8.42 -6.69 3.37
CA GLN A 57 9.71 -5.99 3.41
C GLN A 57 9.55 -4.47 3.39
N ALA A 58 8.65 -3.94 2.56
CA ALA A 58 8.35 -2.52 2.53
C ALA A 58 7.77 -2.02 3.88
N ALA A 59 6.96 -2.84 4.56
CA ALA A 59 6.41 -2.53 5.88
C ALA A 59 7.45 -2.62 7.00
N LEU A 60 8.36 -3.59 6.92
CA LEU A 60 9.44 -3.76 7.87
C LEU A 60 10.53 -2.72 7.62
N ASP A 61 11.22 -2.76 6.50
CA ASP A 61 12.48 -2.03 6.28
C ASP A 61 12.41 -0.96 5.19
N GLY A 62 11.25 -0.81 4.54
CA GLY A 62 11.08 0.16 3.45
C GLY A 62 11.40 1.60 3.85
N CYS A 63 12.16 2.28 2.99
CA CYS A 63 12.46 3.70 3.10
C CYS A 63 11.20 4.55 2.91
N THR A 64 11.06 5.60 3.71
CA THR A 64 9.93 6.53 3.58
C THR A 64 10.03 7.26 2.24
N GLY A 65 8.94 7.28 1.47
CA GLY A 65 8.90 7.88 0.13
C GLY A 65 9.14 6.89 -1.01
N SER A 66 9.48 5.63 -0.71
CA SER A 66 9.56 4.59 -1.73
C SER A 66 8.17 4.15 -2.21
N GLU A 67 8.05 3.89 -3.51
CA GLU A 67 6.83 3.38 -4.14
C GLU A 67 7.09 1.96 -4.64
N LEU A 68 6.22 1.03 -4.28
CA LEU A 68 6.23 -0.34 -4.77
C LEU A 68 5.09 -0.50 -5.78
N HIS A 69 5.45 -0.91 -6.99
CA HIS A 69 4.47 -1.26 -8.02
C HIS A 69 4.11 -2.74 -7.90
N LEU A 70 2.85 -3.01 -7.61
CA LEU A 70 2.25 -4.34 -7.61
C LEU A 70 1.49 -4.59 -8.91
N SER A 71 0.84 -5.75 -9.00
CA SER A 71 0.06 -6.11 -10.18
C SER A 71 -1.19 -5.26 -10.32
N ARG A 72 -1.72 -5.18 -11.56
CA ARG A 72 -2.93 -4.42 -11.90
C ARG A 72 -2.85 -2.93 -11.52
N ASP A 73 -1.65 -2.38 -11.68
CA ASP A 73 -1.31 -1.00 -11.36
C ASP A 73 -1.41 -0.65 -9.86
N LEU A 74 -1.61 -1.60 -8.94
CA LEU A 74 -1.67 -1.26 -7.52
C LEU A 74 -0.35 -0.65 -7.05
N ARG A 75 -0.41 0.58 -6.54
CA ARG A 75 0.75 1.31 -6.01
C ARG A 75 0.73 1.27 -4.49
N VAL A 76 1.87 0.95 -3.91
CA VAL A 76 2.07 0.95 -2.46
C VAL A 76 3.11 1.99 -2.11
N THR A 77 2.68 3.11 -1.53
CA THR A 77 3.59 4.14 -1.05
C THR A 77 3.99 3.84 0.39
N VAL A 78 5.29 3.80 0.66
CA VAL A 78 5.85 3.57 1.99
C VAL A 78 5.91 4.89 2.74
N GLY A 79 5.00 5.08 3.69
CA GLY A 79 5.06 6.17 4.66
C GLY A 79 5.90 5.81 5.89
N ARG A 80 6.20 6.83 6.70
CA ARG A 80 6.92 6.66 7.97
C ARG A 80 6.13 5.82 8.97
N ALA A 81 4.81 6.03 9.05
CA ALA A 81 3.94 5.37 10.02
C ALA A 81 3.08 4.24 9.41
N ALA A 82 2.78 4.31 8.11
CA ALA A 82 1.89 3.38 7.43
C ALA A 82 2.27 3.19 5.97
N LEU A 83 1.88 2.06 5.39
CA LEU A 83 1.89 1.83 3.95
C LEU A 83 0.53 2.19 3.38
N ARG A 84 0.52 2.95 2.28
CA ARG A 84 -0.70 3.37 1.58
C ARG A 84 -0.85 2.60 0.29
N PHE A 85 -1.96 1.89 0.14
CA PHE A 85 -2.31 1.15 -1.06
C PHE A 85 -3.34 1.96 -1.85
N ALA A 86 -3.04 2.26 -3.10
CA ALA A 86 -3.94 2.98 -3.99
C ALA A 86 -3.78 2.48 -5.43
N TYR A 87 -4.88 2.42 -6.17
CA TYR A 87 -4.81 2.29 -7.63
C TYR A 87 -4.51 3.68 -8.22
N PRO A 88 -3.65 3.81 -9.23
CA PRO A 88 -3.49 5.05 -9.95
C PRO A 88 -4.86 5.40 -10.50
N HIS A 89 -5.28 6.61 -10.19
CA HIS A 89 -6.39 7.20 -10.89
C HIS A 89 -6.05 7.16 -12.39
N GLY A 90 -6.99 6.68 -13.20
CA GLY A 90 -7.03 7.00 -14.63
C GLY A 90 -7.28 8.49 -14.83
N GLN A 91 -6.39 9.35 -14.33
CA GLN A 91 -6.31 10.74 -14.70
C GLN A 91 -5.33 10.84 -15.86
N GLY A 92 -5.82 11.41 -16.95
CA GLY A 92 -5.10 11.64 -18.20
C GLY A 92 -3.85 12.52 -18.04
N PRO A 93 -3.35 13.10 -19.15
CA PRO A 93 -2.00 13.61 -19.27
C PRO A 93 -1.66 14.55 -18.13
N TRP A 94 -0.68 14.13 -17.33
CA TRP A 94 -0.10 14.89 -16.24
C TRP A 94 0.51 16.17 -16.85
N ARG A 95 -0.24 17.28 -16.84
CA ARG A 95 0.36 18.60 -17.00
C ARG A 95 1.15 18.85 -15.73
N VAL A 96 2.40 18.40 -15.75
CA VAL A 96 3.44 18.92 -14.89
C VAL A 96 3.44 20.43 -15.09
N ARG A 97 2.86 21.18 -14.14
CA ARG A 97 3.20 22.59 -13.98
C ARG A 97 4.56 22.59 -13.29
N LEU A 98 5.61 22.44 -14.10
CA LEU A 98 6.92 22.98 -13.73
C LEU A 98 6.73 24.49 -13.71
N ASN A 99 6.66 25.06 -12.51
CA ASN A 99 7.29 26.35 -12.26
C ASN A 99 7.93 26.25 -10.88
N PRO A 100 9.24 26.55 -10.75
CA PRO A 100 9.74 27.94 -10.81
C PRO A 100 11.11 28.06 -11.53
N PRO A 101 11.73 29.25 -11.72
CA PRO A 101 11.54 30.57 -11.08
C PRO A 101 10.43 31.45 -11.66
#